data_AF-A0A965TR53-F1
#
_entry.id   AF-A0A965TR53-F1
#
_cell.length_a   1.000
_cell.length_b   1.000
_cell.length_c   1.000
_cell.angle_alpha   90.00
_cell.angle_beta   90.00
_cell.angle_gamma   90.00
#
_symmetry.space_group_name_H-M   'P 1'
#
loop_
_entity.id
_entity.type
_entity.pdbx_description
1 polymer ?
#
loop_
_entity_poly.entity_id
_entity_poly.type
_entity_poly.pdbx_seq_one_letter_code
_entity_poly.pdbx_strand_id
1 'polypeptide(L)'
;MKSCYLINRGNNKSLFISAYGDYSSSRGWDENEDVCIYSGTTVTKDQKDFSLYTLYTDIDRGVDRWIQDVRYLPKLLIGGAIFLVTYFFFSLAVRDPIPVLDETIIALIVTTISVVALSRRDKKSDISLKKRFELKQRASESRYEIAPELNLIEQYLYDCAQFDTIELSEKIAKVEGKNLPPLSLEISNDYMIPFKEQYLTYIKLNQKEIYSLYNRYLNVVKTKKGREAFSARLLKLGMNSLTDLPLLATTIMIANQ
;
A
#
# COMPACT_ATOMS: atom_id res chain seq x y z
N MET A 1 20.21 0.18 1.90
CA MET A 1 19.48 0.26 3.18
C MET A 1 18.04 0.63 2.87
N LYS A 2 17.07 -0.10 3.43
CA LYS A 2 15.64 0.13 3.25
C LYS A 2 15.10 0.93 4.42
N SER A 3 14.72 2.16 4.15
CA SER A 3 14.12 3.07 5.13
C SER A 3 12.63 2.79 5.26
N CYS A 4 12.17 2.54 6.49
CA CYS A 4 10.76 2.49 6.86
C CYS A 4 10.46 3.64 7.82
N TYR A 5 9.22 4.12 7.86
CA TYR A 5 8.86 5.29 8.66
C TYR A 5 7.65 5.02 9.54
N LEU A 6 7.76 5.38 10.81
CA LEU A 6 6.67 5.37 11.76
C LEU A 6 6.25 6.81 12.04
N ILE A 7 4.99 7.12 11.74
CA ILE A 7 4.38 8.42 12.03
C ILE A 7 3.31 8.22 13.10
N ASN A 8 3.55 8.80 14.27
CA ASN A 8 2.59 8.78 15.36
C ASN A 8 1.45 9.79 15.13
N ARG A 9 0.22 9.38 15.42
CA ARG A 9 -0.98 10.20 15.17
C ARG A 9 -1.79 10.52 16.41
N GLY A 10 -1.19 10.40 17.59
CA GLY A 10 -1.83 10.71 18.86
C GLY A 10 -3.12 9.91 19.05
N ASN A 11 -4.27 10.54 18.81
CA ASN A 11 -5.60 9.92 18.94
C ASN A 11 -5.94 8.93 17.81
N ASN A 12 -5.28 9.04 16.65
CA ASN A 12 -5.51 8.15 15.52
C ASN A 12 -4.44 7.04 15.45
N LYS A 13 -4.75 5.97 14.72
CA LYS A 13 -3.80 4.87 14.51
C LYS A 13 -2.51 5.39 13.86
N SER A 14 -1.36 5.03 14.43
CA SER A 14 -0.05 5.33 13.86
C SER A 14 0.07 4.79 12.44
N LEU A 15 0.71 5.55 11.57
CA LEU A 15 0.96 5.13 10.20
C LEU A 15 2.35 4.52 10.14
N PHE A 16 2.42 3.29 9.64
CA PHE A 16 3.68 2.64 9.35
C PHE A 16 3.85 2.55 7.83
N ILE A 17 4.82 3.28 7.32
CA ILE A 17 5.18 3.31 5.91
C ILE A 17 6.34 2.34 5.75
N SER A 18 6.01 1.14 5.28
CA SER A 18 7.00 0.11 5.01
C SER A 18 7.60 0.28 3.61
N ALA A 19 8.92 0.09 3.49
CA ALA A 19 9.59 -0.07 2.20
C ALA A 19 9.07 -1.31 1.43
N TYR A 20 8.43 -2.25 2.12
CA TYR A 20 7.86 -3.48 1.57
C TYR A 20 6.35 -3.36 1.27
N GLY A 21 5.75 -2.17 1.46
CA GLY A 21 4.33 -1.94 1.25
C GLY A 21 3.90 -2.08 -0.22
N ASP A 22 4.80 -1.81 -1.18
CA ASP A 22 4.53 -2.03 -2.59
C ASP A 22 4.93 -3.45 -3.03
N TYR A 23 3.94 -4.34 -3.03
CA TYR A 23 4.12 -5.75 -3.43
C TYR A 23 4.53 -5.91 -4.90
N SER A 24 4.35 -4.90 -5.76
CA SER A 24 4.79 -4.96 -7.16
C SER A 24 6.32 -4.92 -7.28
N SER A 25 6.99 -4.28 -6.32
CA SER A 25 8.45 -4.22 -6.22
C SER A 25 9.10 -5.48 -5.64
N SER A 26 8.31 -6.49 -5.27
CA SER A 26 8.76 -7.70 -4.55
C SER A 26 9.85 -8.51 -5.25
N ARG A 27 9.99 -8.38 -6.57
CA ARG A 27 11.07 -9.02 -7.34
C ARG A 27 12.45 -8.45 -7.05
N GLY A 28 12.54 -7.18 -6.66
CA GLY A 28 13.79 -6.48 -6.38
C GLY A 28 14.19 -6.47 -4.91
N TRP A 29 13.53 -7.25 -4.05
CA TRP A 29 13.83 -7.29 -2.63
C TRP A 29 15.05 -8.19 -2.38
N ASP A 30 16.16 -7.56 -2.03
CA ASP A 30 17.39 -8.24 -1.64
C ASP A 30 17.35 -8.61 -0.14
N GLU A 31 17.88 -9.78 0.18
CA GLU A 31 18.00 -10.30 1.55
C GLU A 31 19.19 -9.68 2.31
N ASN A 32 20.09 -9.02 1.58
CA ASN A 32 21.30 -8.41 2.13
C ASN A 32 21.13 -6.93 2.50
N GLU A 33 19.97 -6.34 2.23
CA GLU A 33 19.73 -4.94 2.56
C GLU A 33 19.27 -4.77 4.01
N ASP A 34 20.02 -3.98 4.78
CA ASP A 34 19.63 -3.60 6.14
C ASP A 34 18.35 -2.74 6.14
N VAL A 35 17.50 -2.99 7.13
CA VAL A 35 16.24 -2.25 7.34
C VAL A 35 16.41 -1.30 8.53
N CYS A 36 16.19 -0.01 8.30
CA CYS A 36 16.12 0.98 9.37
C CYS A 36 14.71 1.55 9.48
N ILE A 37 14.20 1.63 10.70
CA ILE A 37 12.90 2.21 11.01
C ILE A 37 13.13 3.58 11.64
N TYR A 38 12.67 4.61 10.95
CA TYR A 38 12.74 6.00 11.40
C TYR A 38 11.46 6.39 12.15
N SER A 39 11.61 7.12 13.25
CA SER A 39 10.48 7.68 14.01
C SER A 39 10.75 9.11 14.46
N GLY A 40 9.70 9.91 14.64
CA GLY A 40 9.83 11.28 15.16
C GLY A 40 10.23 11.34 16.63
N THR A 41 9.77 10.37 17.42
CA THR A 41 10.02 10.28 18.86
C THR A 41 10.59 8.92 19.25
N THR A 42 10.94 8.75 20.53
CA THR A 42 11.26 7.44 21.09
C THR A 42 10.06 6.50 20.95
N VAL A 43 10.32 5.32 20.38
CA VAL A 43 9.27 4.34 20.07
C VAL A 43 8.95 3.50 21.30
N THR A 44 7.67 3.46 21.69
CA THR A 44 7.21 2.60 22.80
C THR A 44 7.23 1.13 22.39
N LYS A 45 7.17 0.21 23.36
CA LYS A 45 7.16 -1.23 23.08
C LYS A 45 6.01 -1.62 22.14
N ASP A 46 4.81 -1.13 22.42
CA ASP A 46 3.62 -1.44 21.62
C ASP A 46 3.75 -0.95 20.17
N GLN A 47 4.39 0.21 19.97
CA GLN A 47 4.65 0.75 18.63
C GLN A 47 5.70 -0.08 17.87
N LYS A 48 6.70 -0.63 18.56
CA LYS A 48 7.67 -1.57 17.98
C LYS A 48 7.02 -2.89 17.56
N ASP A 49 6.14 -3.42 18.41
CA ASP A 49 5.42 -4.65 18.10
C ASP A 49 4.47 -4.43 16.90
N PHE A 50 3.81 -3.26 16.83
CA PHE A 50 2.98 -2.86 15.70
C PHE A 50 3.76 -2.70 14.39
N SER A 51 4.92 -2.02 14.41
CA SER A 51 5.76 -1.85 13.22
C SER A 51 6.28 -3.19 12.71
N LEU A 52 6.79 -4.06 13.60
CA LEU A 52 7.27 -5.39 13.25
C LEU A 52 6.14 -6.27 12.70
N TYR A 53 4.96 -6.28 13.33
CA TYR A 53 3.81 -7.03 12.85
C TYR A 53 3.39 -6.58 11.44
N THR A 54 3.32 -5.27 11.21
CA THR A 54 2.96 -4.71 9.90
C THR A 54 4.01 -5.06 8.86
N LEU A 55 5.29 -4.93 9.20
CA LEU A 55 6.42 -5.29 8.35
C LEU A 55 6.40 -6.77 7.95
N TYR A 56 6.15 -7.67 8.89
CA TYR A 56 6.01 -9.11 8.61
C TYR A 56 4.83 -9.42 7.71
N THR A 57 3.71 -8.75 7.93
CA THR A 57 2.51 -8.91 7.11
C THR A 57 2.76 -8.47 5.67
N ASP A 58 3.46 -7.34 5.49
CA ASP A 58 3.84 -6.83 4.17
C ASP A 58 4.86 -7.73 3.47
N ILE A 59 5.85 -8.24 4.21
CA ILE A 59 6.80 -9.25 3.70
C ILE A 59 6.06 -10.51 3.25
N ASP A 60 5.14 -11.04 4.06
CA ASP A 60 4.40 -12.25 3.72
C ASP A 60 3.57 -12.07 2.44
N ARG A 61 2.89 -10.93 2.30
CA ARG A 61 2.11 -10.58 1.09
C ARG A 61 2.99 -10.36 -0.12
N GLY A 62 4.13 -9.68 0.06
CA GLY A 62 5.10 -9.44 -1.00
C GLY A 62 5.72 -10.74 -1.51
N VAL A 63 6.10 -11.66 -0.61
CA VAL A 63 6.61 -12.98 -1.01
C VAL A 63 5.53 -13.83 -1.68
N ASP A 64 4.27 -13.76 -1.20
CA ASP A 64 3.12 -14.38 -1.86
C ASP A 64 2.94 -13.86 -3.30
N ARG A 65 3.14 -12.55 -3.52
CA ARG A 65 3.07 -11.94 -4.84
C ARG A 65 4.24 -12.37 -5.72
N TRP A 66 5.45 -12.35 -5.17
CA TRP A 66 6.67 -12.77 -5.86
C TRP A 66 6.58 -14.24 -6.32
N ILE A 67 6.14 -15.17 -5.47
CA ILE A 67 6.03 -16.58 -5.85
C ILE A 67 4.96 -16.79 -6.93
N GLN A 68 3.87 -16.02 -6.89
CA GLN A 68 2.86 -16.03 -7.95
C GLN A 68 3.43 -15.55 -9.27
N ASP A 69 4.24 -14.50 -9.26
CA ASP A 69 4.89 -13.96 -10.44
C ASP A 69 5.92 -14.94 -11.05
N VAL A 70 6.81 -15.50 -10.21
CA VAL A 70 7.83 -16.46 -10.66
C VAL A 70 7.20 -17.73 -11.22
N ARG A 71 6.12 -18.23 -10.59
CA ARG A 71 5.44 -19.45 -11.02
C ARG A 71 4.30 -19.21 -11.99
N TYR A 72 4.05 -17.97 -12.41
CA TYR A 72 2.94 -17.65 -13.31
C TYR A 72 3.06 -18.39 -14.65
N LEU A 73 4.19 -18.27 -15.33
CA LEU A 73 4.42 -18.89 -16.63
C LEU A 73 4.33 -20.42 -16.62
N PRO A 74 5.05 -21.16 -15.72
CA PRO A 74 4.93 -22.61 -15.69
C PRO A 74 3.52 -23.07 -15.33
N LYS A 75 2.83 -22.35 -14.44
CA LYS A 75 1.44 -22.64 -14.07
C LYS A 75 0.46 -22.43 -15.23
N LEU A 76 0.67 -21.40 -16.04
CA LEU A 76 -0.13 -21.16 -17.25
C LEU A 76 0.01 -22.31 -18.24
N LEU A 77 1.24 -22.80 -18.46
CA LEU A 77 1.52 -23.93 -19.35
C LEU A 77 0.88 -25.23 -18.84
N ILE A 78 1.01 -25.52 -17.54
CA ILE A 78 0.37 -26.70 -16.91
C ILE A 78 -1.15 -26.58 -17.01
N GLY A 79 -1.72 -25.40 -16.75
CA GLY A 79 -3.16 -25.16 -16.91
C GLY A 79 -3.63 -25.39 -18.33
N GLY A 80 -2.91 -24.88 -19.33
CA GLY A 80 -3.21 -25.13 -20.74
C GLY A 80 -3.13 -26.61 -21.12
N ALA A 81 -2.13 -27.33 -20.60
CA ALA A 81 -2.01 -28.76 -20.82
C ALA A 81 -3.17 -29.55 -20.19
N ILE A 82 -3.53 -29.27 -18.95
CA ILE A 82 -4.68 -29.88 -18.27
C ILE A 82 -5.96 -29.60 -19.04
N PHE A 83 -6.16 -28.36 -19.50
CA PHE A 83 -7.31 -28.00 -20.30
C PHE A 83 -7.38 -28.83 -21.58
N LEU A 84 -6.30 -28.88 -22.35
CA LEU A 84 -6.25 -29.63 -23.61
C LEU A 84 -6.50 -31.13 -23.39
N VAL A 85 -5.84 -31.74 -22.41
CA VAL A 85 -6.03 -33.17 -22.08
C VAL A 85 -7.47 -33.44 -21.68
N THR A 86 -8.04 -32.59 -20.81
CA THR A 86 -9.43 -32.74 -20.35
C THR A 86 -10.41 -32.57 -21.50
N TYR A 87 -10.22 -31.53 -22.31
CA TYR A 87 -11.05 -31.25 -23.49
C TYR A 87 -11.00 -32.41 -24.50
N PHE A 88 -9.82 -32.88 -24.88
CA PHE A 88 -9.69 -34.00 -25.81
C PHE A 88 -10.24 -35.30 -25.21
N PHE A 89 -10.10 -35.52 -23.91
CA PHE A 89 -10.70 -36.67 -23.25
C PHE A 89 -12.21 -36.67 -23.38
N PHE A 90 -12.88 -35.56 -23.02
CA PHE A 90 -14.34 -35.47 -23.16
C PHE A 90 -14.78 -35.48 -24.63
N SER A 91 -14.05 -34.81 -25.53
CA SER A 91 -14.38 -34.75 -26.95
C SER A 91 -14.20 -36.09 -27.69
N LEU A 92 -13.24 -36.95 -27.29
CA LEU A 92 -12.94 -38.21 -27.99
C LEU A 92 -13.50 -39.45 -27.29
N ALA A 93 -13.50 -39.47 -25.95
CA ALA A 93 -13.89 -40.66 -25.17
C ALA A 93 -15.39 -40.71 -24.88
N VAL A 94 -16.05 -39.56 -24.70
CA VAL A 94 -17.49 -39.48 -24.48
C VAL A 94 -18.16 -39.31 -25.83
N ARG A 95 -18.63 -40.42 -26.40
CA ARG A 95 -19.26 -40.48 -27.74
C ARG A 95 -20.70 -39.99 -27.78
N ASP A 96 -21.28 -39.63 -26.64
CA ASP A 96 -22.59 -39.00 -26.63
C ASP A 96 -22.45 -37.56 -27.12
N PRO A 97 -23.31 -37.08 -28.03
CA PRO A 97 -23.28 -35.71 -28.53
C PRO A 97 -23.77 -34.77 -27.43
N ILE A 98 -22.90 -34.54 -26.44
CA ILE A 98 -22.99 -33.40 -25.56
C ILE A 98 -22.68 -32.16 -26.44
N PRO A 99 -23.43 -31.05 -26.31
CA PRO A 99 -23.13 -29.86 -27.07
C PRO A 99 -21.72 -29.38 -26.70
N VAL A 100 -20.87 -29.04 -27.70
CA VAL A 100 -19.48 -28.55 -27.58
C VAL A 100 -19.25 -27.52 -26.45
N LEU A 101 -20.31 -26.79 -26.09
CA LEU A 101 -20.32 -25.84 -24.98
C LEU A 101 -20.08 -26.51 -23.61
N ASP A 102 -20.61 -27.70 -23.36
CA ASP A 102 -20.52 -28.37 -22.07
C ASP A 102 -19.14 -28.99 -21.82
N GLU A 103 -18.45 -29.53 -22.84
CA GLU A 103 -17.07 -30.05 -22.67
C GLU A 103 -16.08 -28.93 -22.40
N THR A 104 -16.24 -27.77 -23.06
CA THR A 104 -15.40 -26.61 -22.80
C THR A 104 -15.60 -26.07 -21.39
N ILE A 105 -16.85 -26.06 -20.89
CA ILE A 105 -17.16 -25.67 -19.51
C ILE A 105 -16.53 -26.65 -18.51
N ILE A 106 -16.69 -27.96 -18.71
CA ILE A 106 -16.10 -28.97 -17.82
C ILE A 106 -14.58 -28.86 -17.80
N ALA A 107 -13.94 -28.75 -18.96
CA ALA A 107 -12.48 -28.58 -19.06
C ALA A 107 -12.00 -27.29 -18.37
N LEU A 108 -12.76 -26.20 -18.47
CA LEU A 108 -12.45 -24.94 -17.80
C LEU A 108 -12.58 -25.06 -16.27
N ILE A 109 -13.62 -25.74 -15.78
CA ILE A 109 -13.82 -25.99 -14.34
C ILE A 109 -12.66 -26.84 -13.79
N VAL A 110 -12.35 -27.96 -14.43
CA VAL A 110 -11.27 -28.87 -14.03
C VAL A 110 -9.94 -28.13 -14.00
N THR A 111 -9.64 -27.37 -15.06
CA THR A 111 -8.41 -26.58 -15.16
C THR A 111 -8.33 -25.55 -14.04
N THR A 112 -9.41 -24.81 -13.79
CA THR A 112 -9.46 -23.79 -12.73
C THR A 112 -9.19 -24.40 -11.37
N ILE A 113 -9.82 -25.53 -11.04
CA ILE A 113 -9.61 -26.24 -9.76
C ILE A 113 -8.15 -26.68 -9.64
N SER A 114 -7.59 -27.32 -10.67
CA SER A 114 -6.19 -27.78 -10.67
C SER A 114 -5.19 -26.63 -10.50
N VAL A 115 -5.41 -25.53 -11.20
CA VAL A 115 -4.57 -24.33 -11.15
C VAL A 115 -4.65 -23.65 -9.78
N VAL A 116 -5.82 -23.61 -9.15
CA VAL A 116 -6.00 -23.10 -7.78
C VAL A 116 -5.31 -24.01 -6.76
N ALA A 117 -5.45 -25.33 -6.89
CA ALA A 117 -4.78 -26.30 -6.02
C ALA A 117 -3.25 -26.17 -6.09
N LEU A 118 -2.70 -26.06 -7.30
CA LEU A 118 -1.27 -25.83 -7.51
C LEU A 118 -0.81 -24.51 -6.85
N SER A 119 -1.62 -23.45 -6.99
CA SER A 119 -1.32 -22.16 -6.36
C SER A 119 -1.21 -22.23 -4.83
N ARG A 120 -2.05 -23.05 -4.19
CA ARG A 120 -2.01 -23.22 -2.73
C ARG A 120 -0.78 -23.99 -2.28
N ARG A 121 -0.34 -24.97 -3.09
CA ARG A 121 0.89 -25.73 -2.86
C ARG A 121 2.14 -24.86 -3.03
N ASP A 122 2.16 -24.01 -4.05
CA ASP A 122 3.28 -23.12 -4.35
C ASP A 122 3.59 -22.13 -3.22
N LYS A 123 2.54 -21.59 -2.58
CA LYS A 123 2.67 -20.71 -1.40
C LYS A 123 3.29 -21.39 -0.18
N LYS A 124 3.29 -22.73 -0.15
CA LYS A 124 3.90 -23.54 0.92
C LYS A 124 5.25 -24.13 0.50
N SER A 125 5.79 -23.69 -0.64
CA SER A 125 7.08 -24.19 -1.13
C SER A 125 8.23 -23.72 -0.26
N ASP A 126 9.26 -24.56 -0.10
CA ASP A 126 10.44 -24.27 0.71
C ASP A 126 11.14 -22.97 0.29
N ILE A 127 11.11 -22.64 -1.02
CA ILE A 127 11.65 -21.39 -1.56
C ILE A 127 10.93 -20.17 -0.96
N SER A 128 9.60 -20.21 -0.91
CA SER A 128 8.80 -19.12 -0.33
C SER A 128 8.98 -19.01 1.18
N LEU A 129 9.14 -20.14 1.87
CA LEU A 129 9.39 -20.18 3.32
C LEU A 129 10.77 -19.63 3.66
N LYS A 130 11.81 -20.02 2.90
CA LYS A 130 13.18 -19.53 3.04
C LYS A 130 13.23 -18.00 2.85
N LYS A 131 12.68 -17.49 1.74
CA LYS A 131 12.66 -16.05 1.47
C LYS A 131 11.93 -15.24 2.56
N ARG A 132 10.80 -15.75 3.06
CA ARG A 132 10.09 -15.13 4.20
C ARG A 132 10.93 -15.12 5.45
N PHE A 133 11.57 -16.24 5.76
CA PHE A 133 12.40 -16.36 6.95
C PHE A 133 13.57 -15.37 6.91
N GLU A 134 14.30 -15.30 5.80
CA GLU A 134 15.44 -14.39 5.63
C GLU A 134 15.01 -12.92 5.75
N LEU A 135 13.94 -12.51 5.06
CA LEU A 135 13.41 -11.14 5.16
C LEU A 135 12.88 -10.80 6.56
N LYS A 136 12.22 -11.75 7.24
CA LYS A 136 11.72 -11.55 8.61
C LYS A 136 12.86 -11.49 9.63
N GLN A 137 13.91 -12.27 9.43
CA GLN A 137 15.11 -12.20 10.26
C GLN A 137 15.75 -10.81 10.15
N ARG A 138 15.92 -10.30 8.93
CA ARG A 138 16.43 -8.92 8.72
C ARG A 138 15.52 -7.84 9.31
N ALA A 139 14.21 -8.01 9.15
CA ALA A 139 13.24 -7.12 9.80
C ALA A 139 13.34 -7.17 11.33
N SER A 140 13.67 -8.32 11.93
CA SER A 140 13.89 -8.46 13.37
C SER A 140 15.18 -7.76 13.83
N GLU A 141 16.21 -7.79 12.99
CA GLU A 141 17.51 -7.13 13.19
C GLU A 141 17.47 -5.62 12.90
N SER A 142 16.28 -5.07 12.62
CA SER A 142 16.12 -3.66 12.25
C SER A 142 16.51 -2.69 13.37
N ARG A 143 17.15 -1.59 12.96
CA ARG A 143 17.53 -0.50 13.86
C ARG A 143 16.45 0.56 13.90
N TYR A 144 16.25 1.14 15.08
CA TYR A 144 15.35 2.27 15.27
C TYR A 144 16.19 3.55 15.39
N GLU A 145 15.95 4.49 14.49
CA GLU A 145 16.63 5.78 14.47
C GLU A 145 15.62 6.92 14.59
N ILE A 146 16.00 7.97 15.32
CA ILE A 146 15.13 9.14 15.50
C ILE A 146 15.43 10.11 14.36
N ALA A 147 14.39 10.48 13.61
CA ALA A 147 14.44 11.45 12.54
C ALA A 147 13.65 12.72 12.93
N PRO A 148 14.31 13.88 13.11
CA PRO A 148 13.62 15.10 13.55
C PRO A 148 12.57 15.60 12.55
N GLU A 149 12.71 15.32 11.27
CA GLU A 149 11.79 15.71 10.21
C GLU A 149 10.45 14.97 10.33
N LEU A 150 10.45 13.72 10.81
CA LEU A 150 9.22 12.99 11.10
C LEU A 150 8.46 13.64 12.25
N ASN A 151 9.17 14.15 13.26
CA ASN A 151 8.53 14.90 14.35
C ASN A 151 7.85 16.17 13.84
N LEU A 152 8.42 16.87 12.85
CA LEU A 152 7.75 18.02 12.21
C LEU A 152 6.47 17.61 11.50
N ILE A 153 6.45 16.44 10.84
CA ILE A 153 5.23 15.90 10.21
C ILE A 153 4.18 15.53 11.26
N GLU A 154 4.60 14.91 12.37
CA GLU A 154 3.72 14.55 13.49
C GLU A 154 3.12 15.79 14.17
N GLN A 155 3.92 16.82 14.40
CA GLN A 155 3.46 18.12 14.92
C GLN A 155 2.49 18.78 13.95
N TYR A 156 2.81 18.78 12.66
CA TYR A 156 1.91 19.32 11.63
C TYR A 156 0.57 18.58 11.56
N LEU A 157 0.59 17.24 11.70
CA LEU A 157 -0.62 16.42 11.82
C LEU A 157 -1.45 16.81 13.05
N TYR A 158 -0.78 17.04 14.18
CA TYR A 158 -1.41 17.43 15.44
C TYR A 158 -2.04 18.83 15.33
N ASP A 159 -1.31 19.81 14.80
CA ASP A 159 -1.81 21.17 14.58
C ASP A 159 -2.99 21.16 13.61
N CYS A 160 -2.91 20.37 12.54
CA CYS A 160 -4.03 20.21 11.59
C CYS A 160 -5.28 19.61 12.24
N ALA A 161 -5.11 18.71 13.22
CA ALA A 161 -6.21 18.09 13.94
C ALA A 161 -6.89 19.04 14.96
N GLN A 162 -6.23 20.14 15.33
CA GLN A 162 -6.81 21.15 16.22
C GLN A 162 -7.74 22.14 15.51
N PHE A 163 -7.62 22.29 14.18
CA PHE A 163 -8.51 23.18 13.43
C PHE A 163 -9.93 22.62 13.36
N ASP A 164 -10.90 23.51 13.34
CA ASP A 164 -12.28 23.13 13.05
C ASP A 164 -12.40 22.58 11.62
N THR A 165 -13.32 21.64 11.43
CA THR A 165 -13.55 20.93 10.16
C THR A 165 -13.84 21.92 9.02
N ILE A 166 -14.56 23.00 9.34
CA ILE A 166 -14.88 24.08 8.40
C ILE A 166 -13.59 24.78 7.98
N GLU A 167 -12.82 25.28 8.95
CA GLU A 167 -11.59 26.04 8.72
C GLU A 167 -10.53 25.22 7.95
N LEU A 168 -10.37 23.94 8.31
CA LEU A 168 -9.45 23.04 7.63
C LEU A 168 -9.88 22.77 6.19
N SER A 169 -11.19 22.59 5.93
CA SER A 169 -11.71 22.36 4.59
C SER A 169 -11.49 23.56 3.65
N GLU A 170 -11.63 24.78 4.19
CA GLU A 170 -11.38 26.02 3.46
C GLU A 170 -9.89 26.22 3.16
N LYS A 171 -9.02 25.97 4.16
CA LYS A 171 -7.56 26.02 4.01
C LYS A 171 -7.04 25.01 2.98
N ILE A 172 -7.58 23.79 2.97
CA ILE A 172 -7.25 22.77 1.96
C ILE A 172 -7.68 23.24 0.56
N ALA A 173 -8.88 23.79 0.43
CA ALA A 173 -9.42 24.21 -0.86
C ALA A 173 -8.86 25.56 -1.36
N LYS A 174 -8.06 26.27 -0.54
CA LYS A 174 -7.56 27.63 -0.80
C LYS A 174 -8.69 28.60 -1.14
N VAL A 175 -9.79 28.50 -0.38
CA VAL A 175 -10.91 29.43 -0.45
C VAL A 175 -10.46 30.75 0.18
N GLU A 176 -10.72 31.87 -0.49
CA GLU A 176 -10.39 33.22 -0.02
C GLU A 176 -8.91 33.47 0.34
N GLY A 177 -7.98 32.71 -0.25
CA GLY A 177 -6.54 32.90 0.00
C GLY A 177 -6.04 32.34 1.35
N LYS A 178 -6.90 31.66 2.12
CA LYS A 178 -6.48 30.88 3.29
C LYS A 178 -5.61 29.71 2.84
N ASN A 179 -4.35 29.70 3.26
CA ASN A 179 -3.42 28.62 2.94
C ASN A 179 -3.24 27.69 4.14
N LEU A 180 -2.86 26.45 3.85
CA LEU A 180 -2.37 25.51 4.86
C LEU A 180 -1.10 26.07 5.53
N PRO A 181 -0.86 25.73 6.80
CA PRO A 181 0.39 26.11 7.45
C PRO A 181 1.58 25.57 6.65
N PRO A 182 2.67 26.35 6.52
CA PRO A 182 3.84 25.89 5.81
C PRO A 182 4.49 24.74 6.56
N LEU A 183 4.80 23.67 5.84
CA LEU A 183 5.68 22.60 6.29
C LEU A 183 6.96 22.75 5.48
N SER A 184 8.11 22.81 6.14
CA SER A 184 9.42 22.80 5.50
C SER A 184 10.18 21.56 5.97
N LEU A 185 10.36 20.59 5.08
CA LEU A 185 11.19 19.41 5.35
C LEU A 185 12.54 19.60 4.69
N GLU A 186 13.61 19.25 5.40
CA GLU A 186 14.96 19.20 4.85
C GLU A 186 15.13 17.90 4.05
N ILE A 187 14.77 17.93 2.76
CA ILE A 187 14.82 16.75 1.86
C ILE A 187 16.27 16.31 1.57
N SER A 188 17.27 17.12 1.93
CA SER A 188 18.69 16.87 1.68
C SER A 188 19.25 15.64 2.41
N ASN A 189 18.56 15.14 3.44
CA ASN A 189 19.01 13.97 4.18
C ASN A 189 18.72 12.66 3.41
N ASP A 190 19.70 11.75 3.33
CA ASP A 190 19.64 10.50 2.55
C ASP A 190 18.39 9.66 2.82
N TYR A 191 17.92 9.66 4.06
CA TYR A 191 16.73 8.92 4.47
C TYR A 191 15.41 9.62 4.11
N MET A 192 15.39 10.90 3.74
CA MET A 192 14.17 11.62 3.32
C MET A 192 13.96 11.57 1.80
N ILE A 193 15.01 11.29 1.03
CA ILE A 193 14.94 11.15 -0.44
C ILE A 193 13.84 10.16 -0.88
N PRO A 194 13.78 8.91 -0.36
CA PRO A 194 12.73 7.97 -0.76
C PRO A 194 11.39 8.20 -0.03
N PHE A 195 11.36 9.02 1.02
CA PHE A 195 10.18 9.17 1.88
C PHE A 195 8.94 9.62 1.10
N LYS A 196 9.09 10.64 0.24
CA LYS A 196 7.98 11.22 -0.52
C LYS A 196 7.28 10.17 -1.39
N GLU A 197 8.07 9.39 -2.14
CA GLU A 197 7.53 8.37 -3.03
C GLU A 197 6.89 7.22 -2.25
N GLN A 198 7.54 6.77 -1.17
CA GLN A 198 6.99 5.71 -0.31
C GLN A 198 5.70 6.14 0.40
N TYR A 199 5.64 7.38 0.89
CA TYR A 199 4.44 7.96 1.51
C TYR A 199 3.26 8.01 0.52
N LEU A 200 3.48 8.54 -0.68
CA LEU A 200 2.43 8.62 -1.70
C LEU A 200 1.96 7.23 -2.15
N THR A 201 2.88 6.28 -2.26
CA THR A 201 2.56 4.89 -2.57
C THR A 201 1.74 4.25 -1.45
N TYR A 202 2.12 4.48 -0.20
CA TYR A 202 1.36 4.04 0.96
C TYR A 202 -0.07 4.59 0.96
N ILE A 203 -0.25 5.90 0.74
CA ILE A 203 -1.57 6.54 0.67
C ILE A 203 -2.40 5.96 -0.48
N LYS A 204 -1.79 5.73 -1.65
CA LYS A 204 -2.47 5.13 -2.81
C LYS A 204 -2.97 3.71 -2.52
N LEU A 205 -2.19 2.89 -1.81
CA LEU A 205 -2.52 1.49 -1.54
C LEU A 205 -3.49 1.34 -0.37
N ASN A 206 -3.24 2.04 0.74
CA ASN A 206 -3.96 1.85 2.00
C ASN A 206 -5.10 2.85 2.22
N GLN A 207 -5.03 4.06 1.64
CA GLN A 207 -5.97 5.16 1.86
C GLN A 207 -6.53 5.72 0.53
N LYS A 208 -7.19 4.85 -0.24
CA LYS A 208 -7.69 5.15 -1.59
C LYS A 208 -8.58 6.40 -1.65
N GLU A 209 -9.39 6.63 -0.62
CA GLU A 209 -10.26 7.80 -0.54
C GLU A 209 -9.47 9.10 -0.48
N ILE A 210 -8.45 9.15 0.38
CA ILE A 210 -7.55 10.31 0.53
C ILE A 210 -6.79 10.55 -0.76
N TYR A 211 -6.26 9.49 -1.39
CA TYR A 211 -5.59 9.61 -2.69
C TYR A 211 -6.53 10.15 -3.79
N SER A 212 -7.79 9.73 -3.81
CA SER A 212 -8.79 10.23 -4.76
C SER A 212 -9.10 11.72 -4.54
N LEU A 213 -9.16 12.17 -3.28
CA LEU A 213 -9.36 13.57 -2.91
C LEU A 213 -8.13 14.41 -3.25
N TYR A 214 -6.92 13.88 -3.05
CA TYR A 214 -5.67 14.51 -3.47
C TYR A 214 -5.63 14.75 -4.99
N ASN A 215 -5.99 13.75 -5.80
CA ASN A 215 -6.07 13.92 -7.26
C ASN A 215 -7.12 14.96 -7.68
N ARG A 216 -8.26 15.02 -6.97
CA ARG A 216 -9.27 16.06 -7.20
C ARG A 216 -8.76 17.45 -6.81
N TYR A 217 -8.06 17.56 -5.68
CA TYR A 217 -7.40 18.79 -5.27
C TYR A 217 -6.44 19.29 -6.35
N LEU A 218 -5.60 18.42 -6.93
CA LEU A 218 -4.72 18.79 -8.05
C LEU A 218 -5.50 19.38 -9.24
N ASN A 219 -6.65 18.80 -9.58
CA ASN A 219 -7.51 19.32 -10.66
C ASN A 219 -8.13 20.68 -10.30
N VAL A 220 -8.57 20.88 -9.06
CA VAL A 220 -9.14 22.15 -8.57
C VAL A 220 -8.08 23.26 -8.55
N VAL A 221 -6.85 22.94 -8.14
CA VAL A 221 -5.73 23.89 -8.16
C VAL A 221 -5.38 24.28 -9.60
N LYS A 222 -5.28 23.32 -10.52
CA LYS A 222 -4.98 23.57 -11.93
C LYS A 222 -6.03 24.43 -12.62
N THR A 223 -7.32 24.13 -12.40
CA THR A 223 -8.43 24.80 -13.09
C THR A 223 -8.87 26.10 -12.42
N LYS A 224 -8.47 26.36 -11.16
CA LYS A 224 -8.87 27.50 -10.32
C LYS A 224 -10.39 27.69 -10.17
N LYS A 225 -11.21 26.75 -10.64
CA LYS A 225 -12.68 26.78 -10.59
C LYS A 225 -13.19 25.74 -9.60
N GLY A 226 -14.28 26.04 -8.90
CA GLY A 226 -14.97 25.08 -8.02
C GLY A 226 -14.32 24.84 -6.65
N ARG A 227 -13.51 25.78 -6.14
CA ARG A 227 -12.90 25.68 -4.80
C ARG A 227 -13.94 25.62 -3.68
N GLU A 228 -14.98 26.43 -3.76
CA GLU A 228 -16.09 26.47 -2.79
C GLU A 228 -16.86 25.14 -2.78
N ALA A 229 -17.20 24.61 -3.95
CA ALA A 229 -17.87 23.31 -4.07
C ALA A 229 -17.00 22.16 -3.53
N PHE A 230 -15.68 22.23 -3.71
CA PHE A 230 -14.74 21.27 -3.15
C PHE A 230 -14.64 21.37 -1.62
N SER A 231 -14.56 22.59 -1.07
CA SER A 231 -14.60 22.83 0.38
C SER A 231 -15.88 22.32 1.01
N ALA A 232 -17.05 22.64 0.45
CA ALA A 232 -18.34 22.16 0.97
C ALA A 232 -18.42 20.62 0.98
N ARG A 233 -17.82 19.95 -0.01
CA ARG A 233 -17.73 18.49 -0.04
C ARG A 233 -16.78 17.95 1.03
N LEU A 234 -15.62 18.58 1.22
CA LEU A 234 -14.66 18.20 2.27
C LEU A 234 -15.28 18.37 3.66
N LEU A 235 -16.00 19.47 3.87
CA LEU A 235 -16.76 19.73 5.10
C LEU A 235 -17.77 18.62 5.37
N LYS A 236 -18.58 18.26 4.36
CA LYS A 236 -19.54 17.14 4.50
C LYS A 236 -18.86 15.81 4.85
N LEU A 237 -17.70 15.53 4.25
CA LEU A 237 -16.95 14.31 4.52
C LEU A 237 -16.30 14.31 5.91
N GLY A 238 -15.77 15.46 6.35
CA GLY A 238 -15.18 15.64 7.67
C GLY A 238 -16.23 15.57 8.79
N MET A 239 -17.38 16.22 8.61
CA MET A 239 -18.48 16.19 9.59
C MET A 239 -19.03 14.77 9.81
N ASN A 240 -19.07 13.97 8.75
CA ASN A 240 -19.52 12.57 8.84
C ASN A 240 -18.40 11.63 9.32
N SER A 241 -17.22 12.14 9.69
CA SER A 241 -16.02 11.36 10.07
C SER A 241 -15.59 10.32 9.02
N LEU A 242 -16.00 10.51 7.76
CA LEU A 242 -15.72 9.55 6.69
C LEU A 242 -14.29 9.65 6.20
N THR A 243 -13.66 10.83 6.32
CA THR A 243 -12.30 11.05 5.84
C THR A 243 -11.48 11.87 6.82
N ASP A 244 -10.23 11.47 6.93
CA ASP A 244 -9.22 12.11 7.75
C ASP A 244 -8.66 13.36 7.05
N LEU A 245 -9.28 14.52 7.31
CA LEU A 245 -8.87 15.79 6.70
C LEU A 245 -7.44 16.24 7.08
N PRO A 246 -6.97 16.08 8.34
CA PRO A 246 -5.57 16.35 8.68
C PRO A 246 -4.60 15.53 7.83
N LEU A 247 -4.89 14.24 7.62
CA LEU A 247 -4.06 13.39 6.78
C LEU A 247 -4.05 13.85 5.30
N LEU A 248 -5.20 14.32 4.77
CA LEU A 248 -5.25 14.91 3.44
C LEU A 248 -4.40 16.19 3.33
N ALA A 249 -4.48 17.07 4.33
CA ALA A 249 -3.66 18.29 4.37
C ALA A 249 -2.16 17.98 4.35
N THR A 250 -1.74 17.00 5.15
CA THR A 250 -0.33 16.56 5.17
C THR A 250 0.12 15.95 3.85
N THR A 251 -0.74 15.14 3.23
CA THR A 251 -0.47 14.55 1.90
C THR A 251 -0.25 15.64 0.86
N ILE A 252 -1.06 16.69 0.89
CA ILE A 252 -0.92 17.84 -0.01
C ILE A 252 0.42 18.55 0.21
N MET A 253 0.80 18.79 1.47
CA MET A 253 2.06 19.47 1.78
C MET A 253 3.29 18.65 1.40
N ILE A 254 3.33 17.37 1.76
CA ILE A 254 4.43 16.45 1.41
C ILE A 254 4.55 16.30 -0.11
N ALA A 255 3.45 16.30 -0.85
CA ALA A 255 3.50 16.17 -2.30
C ALA A 255 4.02 17.43 -3.02
N ASN A 256 3.82 18.61 -2.44
CA ASN A 256 4.20 19.91 -3.02
C ASN A 256 5.62 20.37 -2.67
N GLN A 257 6.29 19.67 -1.76
CA GLN A 257 7.72 19.82 -1.47
C GLN A 257 8.55 19.02 -2.46
#